data_AF-A0A2T9YTK3-F1
#
_entry.id   AF-A0A2T9YTK3-F1
#
_cell.length_a   1.000
_cell.length_b   1.000
_cell.length_c   1.000
_cell.angle_alpha   90.00
_cell.angle_beta   90.00
_cell.angle_gamma   90.00
#
_symmetry.space_group_name_H-M   'P 1'
#
loop_
_entity.id
_entity.type
_entity.pdbx_description
1 polymer ?
#
loop_
_entity_poly.entity_id
_entity_poly.type
_entity_poly.pdbx_seq_one_letter_code
_entity_poly.pdbx_strand_id
1 'polypeptide(L)' 'MNVLEKQRLYQKSSHTPIYLRTTMGRFASYSAFGLIAVGTVSTAYGLMSLIISGKRN' A
#
# COMPACT_ATOMS: atom_id res chain seq x y z
N MET A 1 -16.74 19.48 3.95
CA MET A 1 -15.66 19.58 4.95
C MET A 1 -14.87 20.85 4.69
N ASN A 2 -14.92 21.80 5.61
CA ASN A 2 -14.22 23.08 5.56
C ASN A 2 -12.71 22.87 5.80
N VAL A 3 -11.86 23.80 5.35
CA VAL A 3 -10.40 23.76 5.53
C VAL A 3 -10.02 23.67 7.01
N LEU A 4 -10.72 24.39 7.88
CA LEU A 4 -10.51 24.35 9.34
C LEU A 4 -10.77 22.95 9.92
N GLU A 5 -11.74 22.21 9.39
CA GLU A 5 -12.04 20.84 9.82
C GLU A 5 -10.94 19.87 9.36
N LYS A 6 -10.42 20.06 8.14
CA LYS A 6 -9.27 19.30 7.65
C LYS A 6 -8.04 19.55 8.52
N GLN A 7 -7.75 20.81 8.85
CA GLN A 7 -6.63 21.17 9.71
C GLN A 7 -6.75 20.53 11.09
N ARG A 8 -7.92 20.61 11.74
CA ARG A 8 -8.15 19.91 13.02
C ARG A 8 -7.91 18.41 12.92
N LEU A 9 -8.35 17.77 11.84
CA LEU A 9 -8.20 16.32 11.66
C LEU A 9 -6.74 15.90 11.40
N TYR A 10 -5.99 16.68 10.61
CA TYR A 10 -4.60 16.38 10.28
C TYR A 10 -3.59 16.89 11.30
N GLN A 11 -3.91 17.90 12.11
CA GLN A 11 -3.01 18.49 13.11
C GLN A 11 -3.28 17.99 14.54
N LYS A 12 -4.36 17.23 14.77
CA LYS A 12 -4.62 16.58 16.06
C LYS A 12 -3.41 15.74 16.46
N SER A 13 -2.89 15.97 17.68
CA SER A 13 -1.84 15.13 18.24
C SER A 13 -2.34 13.69 18.30
N SER A 14 -1.69 12.81 17.54
CA SER A 14 -2.08 11.42 17.38
C SER A 14 -0.86 10.62 16.97
N HIS A 15 -0.73 9.42 17.52
CA HIS A 15 0.26 8.43 17.08
C HIS A 15 -0.08 7.82 15.72
N THR A 16 -1.25 8.14 15.15
CA THR A 16 -1.62 7.66 13.81
C THR A 16 -0.83 8.42 12.73
N PRO A 17 -0.18 7.69 11.80
CA PRO A 17 0.50 8.30 10.65
C PRO A 17 -0.45 9.12 9.80
N ILE A 18 0.05 10.21 9.21
CA ILE A 18 -0.77 11.21 8.52
C ILE A 18 -1.65 10.62 7.40
N TYR A 19 -1.12 9.64 6.66
CA TYR A 19 -1.81 8.95 5.56
C TYR A 19 -2.93 7.99 6.03
N LEU A 20 -2.99 7.66 7.33
CA LEU A 20 -4.04 6.81 7.93
C LEU A 20 -5.07 7.60 8.74
N ARG A 21 -4.98 8.93 8.79
CA ARG A 21 -5.86 9.75 9.65
C ARG A 21 -7.28 9.86 9.11
N THR A 22 -7.48 9.73 7.81
CA THR A 22 -8.81 9.74 7.18
C THR A 22 -9.27 8.33 6.83
N THR A 23 -10.58 8.10 6.88
CA THR A 23 -11.18 6.83 6.41
C THR A 23 -10.77 6.53 4.96
N MET A 24 -10.82 7.53 4.10
CA MET A 24 -10.40 7.42 2.70
C MET A 24 -8.90 7.12 2.58
N GLY A 25 -8.05 7.76 3.38
CA GLY A 25 -6.61 7.49 3.41
C GLY A 25 -6.27 6.07 3.85
N ARG A 26 -7.00 5.51 4.82
CA ARG A 26 -6.88 4.10 5.23
C ARG A 26 -7.23 3.14 4.10
N PHE A 27 -8.38 3.34 3.47
CA PHE A 27 -8.80 2.52 2.33
C PHE A 27 -7.77 2.57 1.20
N ALA A 28 -7.36 3.77 0.78
CA ALA A 28 -6.37 3.93 -0.28
C ALA A 28 -5.03 3.26 0.07
N SER A 29 -4.54 3.45 1.31
CA SER A 29 -3.27 2.87 1.76
C SER A 29 -3.32 1.34 1.78
N TYR A 30 -4.37 0.75 2.35
CA TYR A 30 -4.51 -0.71 2.42
C TYR A 30 -4.69 -1.35 1.05
N SER A 31 -5.47 -0.74 0.16
CA SER A 31 -5.60 -1.19 -1.22
C SER A 31 -4.26 -1.13 -1.96
N ALA A 32 -3.51 -0.04 -1.82
CA ALA A 32 -2.20 0.10 -2.46
C ALA A 32 -1.21 -0.96 -1.95
N PHE A 33 -1.12 -1.17 -0.64
CA PHE A 33 -0.25 -2.20 -0.08
C PHE A 33 -0.67 -3.62 -0.49
N GLY A 34 -1.97 -3.90 -0.60
CA GLY A 34 -2.47 -5.16 -1.12
C GLY A 34 -2.02 -5.43 -2.56
N LEU A 35 -2.14 -4.43 -3.44
CA LEU A 35 -1.69 -4.54 -4.83
C LEU A 35 -0.17 -4.74 -4.94
N ILE A 36 0.61 -4.02 -4.12
CA ILE A 36 2.07 -4.18 -4.07
C ILE A 36 2.44 -5.59 -3.62
N ALA A 37 1.78 -6.12 -2.59
CA ALA A 37 2.04 -7.47 -2.10
C ALA A 37 1.76 -8.52 -3.18
N VAL A 38 0.59 -8.43 -3.84
CA VAL A 38 0.24 -9.33 -4.95
C VAL A 38 1.26 -9.23 -6.08
N GLY A 39 1.58 -8.02 -6.53
CA GLY A 39 2.55 -7.79 -7.60
C GLY A 39 3.93 -8.37 -7.27
N THR A 40 4.43 -8.12 -6.06
CA THR A 40 5.74 -8.61 -5.61
C THR A 40 5.79 -10.14 -5.60
N VAL A 41 4.75 -10.79 -5.07
CA VAL A 41 4.65 -12.25 -5.03
C VAL A 41 4.59 -12.81 -6.46
N SER A 42 3.73 -12.26 -7.32
CA SER A 42 3.62 -12.68 -8.72
C SER A 42 4.95 -12.54 -9.48
N THR A 43 5.68 -11.43 -9.27
CA THR A 43 7.01 -11.24 -9.88
C THR A 43 8.00 -12.28 -9.38
N ALA A 44 8.05 -12.55 -8.08
CA ALA A 44 8.94 -13.58 -7.51
C ALA A 44 8.65 -14.97 -8.10
N TYR A 45 7.37 -15.36 -8.19
CA TYR A 45 6.96 -16.62 -8.83
C TYR A 45 7.34 -16.67 -10.30
N GLY A 46 7.12 -15.58 -11.05
CA GLY A 46 7.48 -15.49 -12.47
C GLY A 46 8.99 -15.66 -12.69
N LEU A 47 9.82 -14.98 -11.88
CA LEU A 47 11.26 -15.12 -11.93
C LEU A 47 11.72 -16.54 -11.63
N MET A 48 11.18 -17.17 -10.59
CA MET A 48 11.53 -18.56 -10.25
C MET A 48 11.16 -19.54 -11.38
N SER A 49 9.99 -19.35 -11.99
CA SER A 49 9.56 -20.16 -13.15
C SER A 49 10.53 -20.02 -14.33
N LEU A 50 10.96 -18.80 -14.65
CA LEU A 50 11.94 -18.55 -15.71
C LEU A 50 13.29 -19.22 -15.42
N ILE A 51 13.77 -19.14 -14.18
CA ILE A 51 15.03 -19.79 -13.77
C ILE A 51 14.93 -21.32 -13.92
N ILE A 52 13.83 -21.92 -13.48
CA ILE A 52 13.62 -23.38 -13.59
C ILE A 52 13.52 -23.79 -15.06
N SER A 53 12.77 -23.03 -15.87
CA SER A 53 12.64 -23.32 -17.31
C SER A 53 13.97 -23.16 -18.04
N GLY A 54 14.77 -22.14 -17.70
CA GLY A 54 16.09 -21.94 -18.27
C GLY A 54 17.11 -23.00 -17.86
N LYS A 55 16.95 -23.63 -16.70
CA LYS A 55 17.79 -24.78 -16.27
C LYS A 55 17.43 -26.10 -16.95
N ARG A 56 16.27 -26.20 -17.58
CA ARG A 56 15.76 -27.43 -18.23
C ARG A 56 16.12 -27.53 -19.71
N ASN A 57 16.54 -26.42 -20.33
CA ASN A 57 17.10 -26.37 -21.69
C ASN A 57 18.63 -26.43 -21.63
#